data_AF-A0A3S3NH63-F1
#
_entry.id   AF-A0A3S3NH63-F1
#
_cell.length_a   1.000
_cell.length_b   1.000
_cell.length_c   1.000
_cell.angle_alpha   90.00
_cell.angle_beta   90.00
_cell.angle_gamma   90.00
#
_symmetry.space_group_name_H-M   'P 1'
#
loop_
_entity.id
_entity.type
_entity.pdbx_description
1 polymer ?
#
loop_
_entity_poly.entity_id
_entity_poly.type
_entity_poly.pdbx_seq_one_letter_code
_entity_poly.pdbx_strand_id
1 'polypeptide(L)'
;MTTFPSDGSPSPVPNKRVMIYRESGSNGEEGREVQLADLTFEPLDYEVLANAKLDQPMVIPLAGRGTIIGGDVGPTEIGQIGSFRAELQSRFASKSIGLVKGGWLPSAIALEDNSIVLPDRCVVAELDRRLRGGVAKNGTRGDFIDLFADSPICINPALFALEGDAKEHPTAESAQRSLDEATRKLRSALPNAILIAADANGLKGILGLIEDTRDGIGSKQDFLVRLNPALQAPVGKRRVQAVCDEIVATANSFGLPARSLVVLAALSAALVPNGKSPAKGVLKFKSGYGSREAYNALADLRSLELLMHIFAIWPDQPVMLCTADKDLALFWAGLRASKFVHRAGSMTFEMDPAPLVPGISREQWLAWLKG
;
A
#
# COMPACT_ATOMS: atom_id res chain seq x y z
N MET A 1 -22.83 -31.18 -5.25
CA MET A 1 -22.29 -32.39 -4.64
C MET A 1 -21.57 -33.14 -5.74
N THR A 2 -20.26 -32.92 -5.85
CA THR A 2 -19.38 -33.61 -6.81
C THR A 2 -17.96 -33.42 -6.29
N THR A 3 -17.41 -34.50 -5.78
CA THR A 3 -16.08 -34.66 -5.18
C THR A 3 -15.05 -34.93 -6.27
N PHE A 4 -13.92 -34.24 -6.25
CA PHE A 4 -12.71 -34.63 -7.00
C PHE A 4 -11.82 -35.51 -6.10
N PRO A 5 -11.16 -36.55 -6.65
CA PRO A 5 -10.29 -37.42 -5.87
C PRO A 5 -8.94 -36.76 -5.59
N SER A 6 -8.47 -36.92 -4.35
CA SER A 6 -7.14 -36.52 -3.90
C SER A 6 -6.11 -37.60 -4.25
N ASP A 7 -5.27 -37.34 -5.25
CA ASP A 7 -4.05 -38.12 -5.43
C ASP A 7 -2.93 -37.53 -4.57
N GLY A 8 -2.62 -38.25 -3.50
CA GLY A 8 -1.58 -37.94 -2.52
C GLY A 8 -0.17 -38.20 -3.05
N SER A 9 0.33 -37.26 -3.85
CA SER A 9 1.78 -37.06 -4.03
C SER A 9 2.17 -35.83 -3.21
N PRO A 10 3.23 -35.85 -2.38
CA PRO A 10 3.70 -34.62 -1.73
C PRO A 10 4.11 -33.65 -2.84
N SER A 11 3.31 -32.61 -3.04
CA SER A 11 3.73 -31.48 -3.88
C SER A 11 5.09 -31.00 -3.36
N PRO A 12 6.06 -30.74 -4.25
CA PRO A 12 7.34 -30.18 -3.81
C PRO A 12 7.03 -28.86 -3.13
N VAL A 13 7.35 -28.78 -1.84
CA VAL A 13 7.18 -27.55 -1.05
C VAL A 13 7.90 -26.44 -1.82
N PRO A 14 7.20 -25.38 -2.29
CA PRO A 14 7.89 -24.30 -2.98
C PRO A 14 8.90 -23.69 -2.00
N ASN A 15 10.10 -23.38 -2.48
CA ASN A 15 11.21 -22.78 -1.71
C ASN A 15 10.70 -21.77 -0.69
N LYS A 16 10.56 -22.19 0.57
CA LYS A 16 10.16 -21.30 1.67
C LYS A 16 11.26 -20.28 1.88
N ARG A 17 10.89 -19.02 2.08
CA ARG A 17 11.87 -17.97 2.40
C ARG A 17 12.49 -18.24 3.76
N VAL A 18 13.82 -18.22 3.81
CA VAL A 18 14.59 -18.36 5.04
C VAL A 18 15.33 -17.06 5.31
N MET A 19 15.18 -16.51 6.51
CA MET A 19 16.01 -15.43 7.03
C MET A 19 17.06 -16.03 7.94
N ILE A 20 18.30 -15.63 7.72
CA ILE A 20 19.42 -15.93 8.61
C ILE A 20 19.66 -14.66 9.43
N TYR A 21 19.34 -14.72 10.71
CA TYR A 21 19.63 -13.69 11.69
C TYR A 21 20.98 -13.98 12.32
N ARG A 22 21.91 -13.03 12.26
CA ARG A 22 23.22 -13.12 12.93
C ARG A 22 23.36 -11.94 13.86
N GLU A 23 23.57 -12.22 15.14
CA GLU A 23 23.94 -11.20 16.10
C GLU A 23 25.37 -10.73 15.83
N SER A 24 25.64 -9.47 16.10
CA SER A 24 27.00 -8.91 16.00
C SER A 24 27.29 -8.18 17.30
N GLY A 25 28.35 -8.58 18.00
CA GLY A 25 28.81 -7.86 19.18
C GLY A 25 29.30 -6.46 18.82
N SER A 26 29.37 -5.55 19.80
CA SER A 26 29.87 -4.17 19.61
C SER A 26 31.30 -4.10 19.05
N ASN A 27 32.05 -5.19 19.15
CA ASN A 27 33.44 -5.32 18.71
C ASN A 27 33.57 -6.03 17.34
N GLY A 28 32.45 -6.35 16.67
CA GLY A 28 32.43 -7.08 15.40
C GLY A 28 32.60 -8.59 15.51
N GLU A 29 32.60 -9.16 16.72
CA GLU A 29 32.55 -10.60 16.93
C GLU A 29 31.17 -11.15 16.49
N GLU A 30 31.19 -12.27 15.76
CA GLU A 30 29.98 -12.97 15.35
C GLU A 30 29.28 -13.54 16.59
N GLY A 31 28.02 -13.14 16.78
CA GLY A 31 27.15 -13.67 17.82
C GLY A 31 26.36 -14.88 17.32
N ARG A 32 25.25 -15.17 18.00
CA ARG A 32 24.37 -16.29 17.67
C ARG A 32 23.82 -16.17 16.24
N GLU A 33 23.86 -17.26 15.48
CA GLU A 33 23.09 -17.40 14.25
C GLU A 33 21.74 -18.09 14.56
N VAL A 34 20.64 -17.55 14.02
CA VAL A 34 19.31 -18.19 14.07
C VAL A 34 18.71 -18.16 12.68
N GLN A 35 18.23 -19.33 12.22
CA GLN A 35 17.56 -19.46 10.93
C GLN A 35 16.05 -19.57 11.14
N LEU A 36 15.30 -18.73 10.43
CA LEU A 36 13.86 -18.59 10.57
C LEU A 36 13.17 -18.78 9.22
N ALA A 37 12.11 -19.58 9.18
CA ALA A 37 11.17 -19.71 8.05
C ALA A 37 9.78 -19.18 8.44
N ASP A 38 8.83 -19.16 7.49
CA ASP A 38 7.45 -18.72 7.72
C ASP A 38 7.40 -17.33 8.40
N LEU A 39 8.20 -16.41 7.88
CA LEU A 39 8.45 -15.10 8.49
C LEU A 39 7.25 -14.18 8.34
N THR A 40 6.93 -13.49 9.43
CA THR A 40 6.02 -12.35 9.45
C THR A 40 6.75 -11.18 10.10
N PHE A 41 6.91 -10.09 9.37
CA PHE A 41 7.44 -8.84 9.92
C PHE A 41 6.32 -7.99 10.51
N GLU A 42 6.60 -7.34 11.64
CA GLU A 42 5.75 -6.29 12.17
C GLU A 42 5.86 -5.06 11.23
N PRO A 43 4.74 -4.53 10.71
CA PRO A 43 4.76 -3.34 9.88
C PRO A 43 5.29 -2.11 10.62
N LEU A 44 6.01 -1.27 9.90
CA LEU A 44 6.49 0.02 10.40
C LEU A 44 5.36 1.05 10.44
N ASP A 45 5.47 1.99 11.36
CA ASP A 45 4.47 3.03 11.57
C ASP A 45 4.72 4.30 10.73
N TYR A 46 3.83 5.28 10.93
CA TYR A 46 3.87 6.58 10.28
C TYR A 46 5.15 7.36 10.60
N GLU A 47 5.56 7.36 11.86
CA GLU A 47 6.67 8.12 12.39
C GLU A 47 8.00 7.64 11.79
N VAL A 48 8.19 6.33 11.65
CA VAL A 48 9.36 5.76 10.94
C VAL A 48 9.37 6.21 9.48
N LEU A 49 8.23 6.16 8.77
CA LEU A 49 8.17 6.58 7.36
C LEU A 49 8.42 8.08 7.18
N ALA A 50 7.86 8.90 8.05
CA ALA A 50 7.96 10.36 7.97
C ALA A 50 9.42 10.79 8.01
N ASN A 51 10.20 10.16 8.88
CA ASN A 51 11.62 10.42 9.06
C ASN A 51 12.54 9.68 8.07
N ALA A 52 12.02 8.70 7.33
CA ALA A 52 12.81 7.93 6.37
C ALA A 52 13.18 8.72 5.11
N LYS A 53 14.42 8.57 4.64
CA LYS A 53 14.90 9.04 3.34
C LYS A 53 14.96 7.85 2.37
N LEU A 54 13.95 7.73 1.51
CA LEU A 54 13.68 6.51 0.75
C LEU A 54 14.61 6.28 -0.44
N ASP A 55 15.32 7.30 -0.91
CA ASP A 55 16.23 7.26 -2.05
C ASP A 55 17.68 6.90 -1.67
N GLN A 56 17.93 6.60 -0.40
CA GLN A 56 19.23 6.24 0.15
C GLN A 56 19.14 5.02 1.09
N PRO A 57 20.26 4.32 1.32
CA PRO A 57 20.47 3.41 2.42
C PRO A 57 19.86 3.94 3.70
N MET A 58 19.15 3.05 4.38
CA MET A 58 18.44 3.36 5.60
C MET A 58 18.69 2.27 6.62
N VAL A 59 18.68 2.70 7.88
CA VAL A 59 18.58 1.81 9.03
C VAL A 59 17.11 1.53 9.25
N ILE A 60 16.73 0.25 9.26
CA ILE A 60 15.35 -0.19 9.33
C ILE A 60 15.16 -0.97 10.62
N PRO A 61 14.36 -0.49 11.58
CA PRO A 61 14.05 -1.24 12.77
C PRO A 61 13.10 -2.38 12.40
N LEU A 62 13.59 -3.61 12.35
CA LEU A 62 12.79 -4.79 12.04
C LEU A 62 12.39 -5.49 13.32
N ALA A 63 11.12 -5.85 13.40
CA ALA A 63 10.60 -6.78 14.39
C ALA A 63 9.76 -7.82 13.66
N GLY A 64 9.64 -9.01 14.24
CA GLY A 64 8.85 -10.06 13.61
C GLY A 64 8.92 -11.37 14.34
N ARG A 65 8.36 -12.39 13.69
CA ARG A 65 8.31 -13.77 14.16
C ARG A 65 8.52 -14.74 13.01
N GLY A 66 8.97 -15.94 13.33
CA GLY A 66 9.09 -17.03 12.37
C GLY A 66 9.32 -18.37 13.07
N THR A 67 9.20 -19.45 12.33
CA THR A 67 9.52 -20.80 12.81
C THR A 67 11.03 -20.98 12.81
N ILE A 68 11.61 -21.34 13.95
CA ILE A 68 13.05 -21.63 14.07
C ILE A 68 13.34 -22.95 13.36
N ILE A 69 14.24 -22.92 12.38
CA ILE A 69 14.62 -24.10 11.58
C ILE A 69 16.08 -24.51 11.76
N GLY A 70 16.92 -23.69 12.42
CA GLY A 70 18.32 -24.02 12.65
C GLY A 70 19.14 -22.84 13.18
N GLY A 71 20.47 -23.00 13.12
CA GLY A 71 21.47 -22.09 13.69
C GLY A 71 21.98 -22.56 15.06
N ASP A 72 22.52 -21.64 15.84
CA ASP A 72 23.03 -21.83 17.19
C ASP A 72 21.88 -21.89 18.21
N VAL A 73 20.98 -22.86 18.02
CA VAL A 73 19.77 -23.06 18.82
C VAL A 73 19.74 -24.48 19.38
N GLY A 74 19.16 -24.65 20.57
CA GLY A 74 18.99 -25.96 21.17
C GLY A 74 18.01 -26.83 20.36
N PRO A 75 18.14 -28.18 20.37
CA PRO A 75 17.24 -29.07 19.63
C PRO A 75 15.75 -28.89 19.98
N THR A 76 15.44 -28.44 21.20
CA THR A 76 14.08 -28.19 21.66
C THR A 76 13.47 -26.89 21.12
N GLU A 77 14.29 -25.97 20.60
CA GLU A 77 13.84 -24.70 20.01
C GLU A 77 13.43 -24.88 18.53
N ILE A 78 13.98 -25.88 17.85
CA ILE A 78 13.64 -26.16 16.44
C ILE A 78 12.15 -26.49 16.31
N GLY A 79 11.47 -25.85 15.36
CA GLY A 79 10.04 -25.96 15.13
C GLY A 79 9.18 -25.04 16.00
N GLN A 80 9.76 -24.34 16.99
CA GLN A 80 9.03 -23.32 17.76
C GLN A 80 8.98 -21.98 17.02
N ILE A 81 8.00 -21.15 17.38
CA ILE A 81 7.91 -19.77 16.89
C ILE A 81 8.86 -18.90 17.72
N GLY A 82 9.91 -18.38 17.08
CA GLY A 82 10.79 -17.36 17.63
C GLY A 82 10.32 -15.96 17.26
N SER A 83 10.61 -14.98 18.12
CA SER A 83 10.46 -13.56 17.82
C SER A 83 11.83 -12.88 17.78
N PHE A 84 11.99 -11.89 16.90
CA PHE A 84 13.23 -11.12 16.79
C PHE A 84 12.96 -9.63 16.76
N ARG A 85 13.97 -8.86 17.18
CA ARG A 85 14.08 -7.42 16.95
C ARG A 85 15.51 -7.11 16.54
N ALA A 86 15.67 -6.34 15.48
CA ALA A 86 16.96 -6.04 14.87
C ALA A 86 16.94 -4.69 14.17
N GLU A 87 18.11 -4.10 13.95
CA GLU A 87 18.26 -2.99 13.03
C GLU A 87 18.97 -3.47 11.76
N LEU A 88 18.29 -3.38 10.63
CA LEU A 88 18.88 -3.69 9.34
C LEU A 88 19.58 -2.44 8.79
N GLN A 89 20.90 -2.49 8.71
CA GLN A 89 21.69 -1.53 7.93
C GLN A 89 21.66 -1.94 6.44
N SER A 90 20.67 -1.45 5.71
CA SER A 90 20.50 -1.84 4.30
C SER A 90 21.37 -1.00 3.37
N ARG A 91 22.06 -1.67 2.44
CA ARG A 91 22.71 -1.02 1.28
C ARG A 91 21.71 -0.57 0.20
N PHE A 92 20.48 -1.07 0.26
CA PHE A 92 19.42 -0.77 -0.69
C PHE A 92 18.66 0.49 -0.28
N ALA A 93 18.25 1.27 -1.28
CA ALA A 93 17.19 2.27 -1.11
C ALA A 93 15.82 1.57 -0.98
N SER A 94 14.80 2.31 -0.53
CA SER A 94 13.43 1.82 -0.38
C SER A 94 12.43 2.78 -1.04
N LYS A 95 12.69 3.15 -2.30
CA LYS A 95 11.80 4.05 -3.05
C LYS A 95 10.41 3.47 -3.25
N SER A 96 10.33 2.15 -3.40
CA SER A 96 9.06 1.43 -3.46
C SER A 96 8.70 0.90 -2.07
N ILE A 97 7.46 1.11 -1.69
CA ILE A 97 6.92 0.87 -0.35
C ILE A 97 5.79 -0.15 -0.47
N GLY A 98 5.85 -1.23 0.31
CA GLY A 98 4.74 -2.17 0.47
C GLY A 98 3.80 -1.70 1.58
N LEU A 99 2.59 -1.30 1.22
CA LEU A 99 1.51 -0.99 2.14
C LEU A 99 0.81 -2.28 2.54
N VAL A 100 0.87 -2.60 3.83
CA VAL A 100 0.34 -3.83 4.41
C VAL A 100 -0.61 -3.50 5.56
N LYS A 101 -1.34 -4.49 6.06
CA LYS A 101 -2.24 -4.32 7.19
C LYS A 101 -1.46 -3.79 8.41
N GLY A 102 -1.85 -2.63 8.92
CA GLY A 102 -1.24 -2.04 10.12
C GLY A 102 -0.05 -1.11 9.87
N GLY A 103 0.42 -0.94 8.64
CA GLY A 103 1.52 -0.02 8.35
C GLY A 103 2.17 -0.23 6.98
N TRP A 104 3.49 -0.12 6.94
CA TRP A 104 4.27 -0.29 5.72
C TRP A 104 5.56 -1.05 5.98
N LEU A 105 6.15 -1.60 4.92
CA LEU A 105 7.48 -2.20 4.92
C LEU A 105 8.18 -1.86 3.59
N PRO A 106 9.53 -1.89 3.53
CA PRO A 106 10.23 -1.89 2.25
C PRO A 106 9.69 -3.01 1.36
N SER A 107 9.52 -2.75 0.06
CA SER A 107 8.74 -3.59 -0.84
C SER A 107 9.06 -5.09 -0.78
N ALA A 108 10.34 -5.48 -0.76
CA ALA A 108 10.72 -6.89 -0.67
C ALA A 108 10.66 -7.50 0.73
N ILE A 109 10.73 -6.68 1.78
CA ILE A 109 10.53 -7.12 3.17
C ILE A 109 9.04 -7.36 3.44
N ALA A 110 8.16 -6.58 2.80
CA ALA A 110 6.70 -6.72 2.88
C ALA A 110 6.17 -8.05 2.31
N LEU A 111 7.00 -8.81 1.58
CA LEU A 111 6.62 -10.06 0.96
C LEU A 111 6.71 -11.24 1.93
N GLU A 112 5.56 -11.80 2.24
CA GLU A 112 5.40 -13.13 2.85
C GLU A 112 5.20 -14.21 1.78
N ASP A 113 5.31 -15.49 2.17
CA ASP A 113 5.00 -16.60 1.28
C ASP A 113 3.55 -16.49 0.76
N ASN A 114 3.35 -16.71 -0.53
CA ASN A 114 2.06 -16.54 -1.24
C ASN A 114 1.48 -15.11 -1.25
N SER A 115 2.31 -14.08 -0.99
CA SER A 115 1.86 -12.69 -1.10
C SER A 115 1.39 -12.31 -2.49
N ILE A 116 0.28 -11.56 -2.57
CA ILE A 116 -0.17 -10.89 -3.78
C ILE A 116 0.33 -9.44 -3.76
N VAL A 117 1.06 -9.05 -4.80
CA VAL A 117 1.51 -7.67 -5.00
C VAL A 117 0.55 -6.93 -5.92
N LEU A 118 0.05 -5.79 -5.46
CA LEU A 118 -0.76 -4.85 -6.24
C LEU A 118 0.07 -3.59 -6.52
N PRO A 119 0.87 -3.57 -7.61
CA PRO A 119 1.68 -2.40 -7.94
C PRO A 119 0.81 -1.30 -8.57
N ASP A 120 1.02 -0.06 -8.14
CA ASP A 120 0.50 1.11 -8.84
C ASP A 120 1.27 1.39 -10.15
N ARG A 121 0.83 2.40 -10.92
CA ARG A 121 1.48 2.76 -12.19
C ARG A 121 2.94 3.20 -12.00
N CYS A 122 3.24 3.90 -10.91
CA CYS A 122 4.59 4.35 -10.58
C CYS A 122 5.54 3.18 -10.33
N VAL A 123 5.11 2.14 -9.63
CA VAL A 123 5.91 0.95 -9.33
C VAL A 123 6.15 0.11 -10.58
N VAL A 124 5.14 -0.09 -11.43
CA VAL A 124 5.35 -0.79 -12.71
C VAL A 124 6.33 -0.04 -13.60
N ALA A 125 6.25 1.30 -13.66
CA ALA A 125 7.21 2.12 -14.39
C ALA A 125 8.62 2.03 -13.79
N GLU A 126 8.74 2.00 -12.46
CA GLU A 126 10.02 1.85 -11.76
C GLU A 126 10.64 0.48 -12.04
N LEU A 127 9.87 -0.61 -11.98
CA LEU A 127 10.32 -1.95 -12.36
C LEU A 127 10.81 -2.00 -13.81
N ASP A 128 10.02 -1.48 -14.77
CA ASP A 128 10.38 -1.42 -16.19
C ASP A 128 11.63 -0.58 -16.42
N ARG A 129 11.82 0.50 -15.66
CA ARG A 129 13.01 1.36 -15.74
C ARG A 129 14.24 0.62 -15.22
N ARG A 130 14.13 -0.09 -14.10
CA ARG A 130 15.26 -0.68 -13.36
C ARG A 130 15.69 -2.05 -13.84
N LEU A 131 14.76 -2.90 -14.23
CA LEU A 131 15.02 -4.31 -14.51
C LEU A 131 14.80 -4.66 -15.98
N ARG A 132 15.54 -5.64 -16.47
CA ARG A 132 15.30 -6.31 -17.76
C ARG A 132 15.70 -7.77 -17.63
N GLY A 133 14.76 -8.67 -17.88
CA GLY A 133 14.97 -10.11 -17.76
C GLY A 133 15.33 -10.54 -16.33
N GLY A 134 14.83 -9.83 -15.30
CA GLY A 134 15.19 -10.08 -13.90
C GLY A 134 16.56 -9.52 -13.50
N VAL A 135 17.25 -8.79 -14.37
CA VAL A 135 18.58 -8.23 -14.07
C VAL A 135 18.49 -6.71 -13.98
N ALA A 136 19.13 -6.14 -12.96
CA ALA A 136 19.27 -4.69 -12.81
C ALA A 136 20.04 -4.08 -13.98
N LYS A 137 19.49 -3.02 -14.57
CA LYS A 137 20.16 -2.26 -15.63
C LYS A 137 21.34 -1.47 -15.05
N ASN A 138 22.39 -1.33 -15.86
CA ASN A 138 23.64 -0.66 -15.46
C ASN A 138 23.40 0.75 -14.88
N GLY A 139 24.17 1.10 -13.85
CA GLY A 139 24.15 2.42 -13.22
C GLY A 139 22.95 2.66 -12.29
N THR A 140 22.10 1.66 -12.04
CA THR A 140 21.04 1.77 -11.03
C THR A 140 21.60 1.49 -9.64
N ARG A 141 21.35 2.40 -8.68
CA ARG A 141 21.58 2.13 -7.26
C ARG A 141 20.58 1.08 -6.81
N GLY A 142 21.02 0.04 -6.11
CA GLY A 142 20.13 -1.00 -5.60
C GLY A 142 18.96 -0.45 -4.77
N ASP A 143 17.76 -0.97 -5.01
CA ASP A 143 16.54 -0.71 -4.26
C ASP A 143 15.89 -2.03 -3.83
N PHE A 144 15.14 -2.06 -2.74
CA PHE A 144 14.45 -3.26 -2.27
C PHE A 144 13.57 -3.89 -3.33
N ILE A 145 12.98 -3.11 -4.23
CA ILE A 145 12.14 -3.65 -5.30
C ILE A 145 12.93 -4.52 -6.30
N ASP A 146 14.25 -4.35 -6.41
CA ASP A 146 15.08 -5.17 -7.28
C ASP A 146 15.05 -6.65 -6.86
N LEU A 147 14.87 -6.92 -5.56
CA LEU A 147 14.81 -8.27 -4.99
C LEU A 147 13.53 -9.03 -5.38
N PHE A 148 12.57 -8.36 -6.03
CA PHE A 148 11.44 -9.05 -6.66
C PHE A 148 11.89 -10.02 -7.76
N ALA A 149 13.04 -9.77 -8.39
CA ALA A 149 13.58 -10.63 -9.44
C ALA A 149 14.02 -12.02 -8.93
N ASP A 150 14.32 -12.14 -7.63
CA ASP A 150 14.93 -13.33 -7.04
C ASP A 150 13.91 -14.43 -6.72
N SER A 151 12.60 -14.16 -6.82
CA SER A 151 11.55 -15.12 -6.44
C SER A 151 10.32 -15.05 -7.35
N PRO A 152 9.56 -16.15 -7.50
CA PRO A 152 8.34 -16.19 -8.29
C PRO A 152 7.19 -15.50 -7.54
N ILE A 153 7.20 -14.18 -7.51
CA ILE A 153 6.19 -13.38 -6.81
C ILE A 153 4.87 -13.35 -7.59
N CYS A 154 3.75 -13.38 -6.88
CA CYS A 154 2.42 -13.20 -7.46
C CYS A 154 2.11 -11.71 -7.60
N ILE A 155 1.83 -11.25 -8.82
CA ILE A 155 1.53 -9.84 -9.11
C ILE A 155 0.16 -9.76 -9.78
N ASN A 156 -0.71 -8.89 -9.26
CA ASN A 156 -1.97 -8.53 -9.90
C ASN A 156 -1.86 -7.10 -10.46
N PRO A 157 -1.82 -6.92 -11.80
CA PRO A 157 -1.65 -5.62 -12.44
C PRO A 157 -2.93 -4.75 -12.47
N ALA A 158 -4.03 -5.16 -11.81
CA ALA A 158 -5.32 -4.49 -11.91
C ALA A 158 -5.29 -3.00 -11.54
N LEU A 159 -4.52 -2.59 -10.51
CA LEU A 159 -4.44 -1.18 -10.12
C LEU A 159 -3.92 -0.28 -11.25
N PHE A 160 -2.93 -0.76 -12.01
CA PHE A 160 -2.41 -0.04 -13.18
C PHE A 160 -3.52 0.22 -14.23
N ALA A 161 -4.38 -0.78 -14.47
CA ALA A 161 -5.48 -0.66 -15.42
C ALA A 161 -6.62 0.23 -14.90
N LEU A 162 -6.90 0.17 -13.59
CA LEU A 162 -7.91 0.99 -12.94
C LEU A 162 -7.52 2.47 -12.90
N GLU A 163 -6.25 2.79 -12.66
CA GLU A 163 -5.74 4.16 -12.69
C GLU A 163 -5.94 4.81 -14.07
N GLY A 164 -5.72 4.05 -15.15
CA GLY A 164 -5.79 4.54 -16.51
C GLY A 164 -4.61 5.43 -16.90
N ASP A 165 -4.55 5.85 -18.16
CA ASP A 165 -3.45 6.67 -18.72
C ASP A 165 -3.86 8.13 -18.98
N ALA A 166 -5.16 8.42 -19.05
CA ALA A 166 -5.71 9.73 -19.45
C ALA A 166 -6.03 10.69 -18.29
N LYS A 167 -5.89 10.24 -17.03
CA LYS A 167 -6.40 10.96 -15.83
C LYS A 167 -7.92 11.12 -15.85
N GLU A 168 -8.60 10.13 -16.39
CA GLU A 168 -10.04 10.07 -16.57
C GLU A 168 -10.50 8.64 -16.31
N HIS A 169 -11.81 8.48 -16.11
CA HIS A 169 -12.41 7.18 -15.89
C HIS A 169 -12.12 6.23 -17.07
N PRO A 170 -11.57 5.02 -16.86
CA PRO A 170 -11.11 4.22 -17.97
C PRO A 170 -12.31 3.66 -18.74
N THR A 171 -12.25 3.74 -20.06
CA THR A 171 -13.12 2.97 -20.96
C THR A 171 -12.64 1.54 -21.05
N ALA A 172 -13.49 0.63 -21.54
CA ALA A 172 -13.10 -0.77 -21.74
C ALA A 172 -11.83 -0.93 -22.61
N GLU A 173 -11.73 -0.16 -23.68
CA GLU A 173 -10.55 -0.15 -24.56
C GLU A 173 -9.29 0.37 -23.85
N SER A 174 -9.42 1.45 -23.08
CA SER A 174 -8.27 2.01 -22.33
C SER A 174 -7.82 1.11 -21.18
N ALA A 175 -8.75 0.42 -20.53
CA ALA A 175 -8.46 -0.55 -19.46
C ALA A 175 -7.71 -1.77 -20.03
N GLN A 176 -8.17 -2.31 -21.17
CA GLN A 176 -7.47 -3.39 -21.87
C GLN A 176 -6.05 -2.97 -22.27
N ARG A 177 -5.90 -1.79 -22.90
CA ARG A 177 -4.59 -1.28 -23.29
C ARG A 177 -3.65 -1.10 -22.10
N SER A 178 -4.16 -0.59 -20.98
CA SER A 178 -3.38 -0.40 -19.76
C SER A 178 -2.98 -1.73 -19.12
N LEU A 179 -3.87 -2.73 -19.14
CA LEU A 179 -3.56 -4.08 -18.67
C LEU A 179 -2.49 -4.76 -19.53
N ASP A 180 -2.59 -4.63 -20.86
CA ASP A 180 -1.58 -5.15 -21.80
C ASP A 180 -0.23 -4.45 -21.60
N GLU A 181 -0.25 -3.13 -21.41
CA GLU A 181 0.96 -2.34 -21.12
C GLU A 181 1.64 -2.81 -19.83
N ALA A 182 0.89 -2.95 -18.74
CA ALA A 182 1.39 -3.41 -17.46
C ALA A 182 1.96 -4.82 -17.57
N THR A 183 1.22 -5.73 -18.21
CA THR A 183 1.63 -7.13 -18.41
C THR A 183 2.94 -7.20 -19.18
N ARG A 184 3.06 -6.46 -20.29
CA ARG A 184 4.29 -6.41 -21.09
C ARG A 184 5.48 -5.90 -20.28
N LYS A 185 5.30 -4.80 -19.55
CA LYS A 185 6.35 -4.21 -18.70
C LYS A 185 6.79 -5.18 -17.60
N LEU A 186 5.85 -5.76 -16.88
CA LEU A 186 6.11 -6.72 -15.81
C LEU A 186 6.80 -7.98 -16.33
N ARG A 187 6.37 -8.55 -17.45
CA ARG A 187 7.04 -9.71 -18.08
C ARG A 187 8.46 -9.39 -18.53
N SER A 188 8.70 -8.17 -19.01
CA SER A 188 10.05 -7.74 -19.39
C SER A 188 10.95 -7.54 -18.17
N ALA A 189 10.44 -6.95 -17.09
CA ALA A 189 11.19 -6.67 -15.88
C ALA A 189 11.43 -7.94 -15.03
N LEU A 190 10.38 -8.74 -14.82
CA LEU A 190 10.30 -9.85 -13.88
C LEU A 190 9.76 -11.12 -14.58
N PRO A 191 10.59 -11.83 -15.37
CA PRO A 191 10.14 -12.97 -16.16
C PRO A 191 9.59 -14.13 -15.31
N ASN A 192 10.09 -14.29 -14.08
CA ASN A 192 9.69 -15.35 -13.16
C ASN A 192 8.42 -15.01 -12.34
N ALA A 193 7.90 -13.78 -12.43
CA ALA A 193 6.70 -13.40 -11.70
C ALA A 193 5.45 -14.13 -12.24
N ILE A 194 4.57 -14.49 -11.33
CA ILE A 194 3.27 -15.08 -11.64
C ILE A 194 2.27 -13.93 -11.76
N LEU A 195 1.87 -13.59 -12.98
CA LEU A 195 0.84 -12.56 -13.19
C LEU A 195 -0.54 -13.19 -13.06
N ILE A 196 -1.28 -12.78 -12.04
CA ILE A 196 -2.67 -13.20 -11.81
C ILE A 196 -3.61 -12.11 -12.34
N ALA A 197 -4.80 -12.52 -12.83
CA ALA A 197 -5.80 -11.61 -13.40
C ALA A 197 -5.27 -10.70 -14.53
N ALA A 198 -4.25 -11.16 -15.26
CA ALA A 198 -3.71 -10.49 -16.45
C ALA A 198 -4.36 -10.98 -17.76
N ASP A 199 -5.47 -11.72 -17.66
CA ASP A 199 -6.21 -12.32 -18.76
C ASP A 199 -7.58 -11.67 -18.96
N ALA A 200 -8.39 -12.22 -19.87
CA ALA A 200 -9.73 -11.73 -20.16
C ALA A 200 -10.69 -11.77 -18.96
N ASN A 201 -10.51 -12.74 -18.04
CA ASN A 201 -11.33 -12.81 -16.82
C ASN A 201 -10.93 -11.72 -15.83
N GLY A 202 -9.64 -11.47 -15.70
CA GLY A 202 -9.11 -10.34 -14.93
C GLY A 202 -9.61 -9.00 -15.46
N LEU A 203 -9.57 -8.80 -16.78
CA LEU A 203 -10.16 -7.63 -17.43
C LEU A 203 -11.65 -7.49 -17.07
N LYS A 204 -12.45 -8.55 -17.17
CA LYS A 204 -13.87 -8.51 -16.81
C LYS A 204 -14.08 -8.04 -15.37
N GLY A 205 -13.25 -8.52 -14.44
CA GLY A 205 -13.26 -8.06 -13.05
C GLY A 205 -12.93 -6.57 -12.91
N ILE A 206 -11.89 -6.11 -13.61
CA ILE A 206 -11.49 -4.69 -13.66
C ILE A 206 -12.63 -3.81 -14.20
N LEU A 207 -13.27 -4.22 -15.30
CA LEU A 207 -14.39 -3.50 -15.89
C LEU A 207 -15.62 -3.45 -14.95
N GLY A 208 -15.89 -4.54 -14.23
CA GLY A 208 -16.91 -4.55 -13.18
C GLY A 208 -16.63 -3.49 -12.11
N LEU A 209 -15.40 -3.44 -11.58
CA LEU A 209 -14.99 -2.44 -10.59
C LEU A 209 -15.07 -1.00 -11.12
N ILE A 210 -14.73 -0.79 -12.40
CA ILE A 210 -14.84 0.50 -13.08
C ILE A 210 -16.31 0.95 -13.10
N GLU A 211 -17.24 0.10 -13.54
CA GLU A 211 -18.66 0.45 -13.56
C GLU A 211 -19.24 0.65 -12.16
N ASP A 212 -18.94 -0.24 -11.22
CA ASP A 212 -19.45 -0.17 -9.84
C ASP A 212 -19.01 1.10 -9.10
N THR A 213 -17.90 1.72 -9.52
CA THR A 213 -17.35 2.93 -8.87
C THR A 213 -17.63 4.23 -9.62
N ARG A 214 -18.25 4.18 -10.81
CA ARG A 214 -18.43 5.32 -11.72
C ARG A 214 -19.16 6.51 -11.07
N ASP A 215 -20.36 6.28 -10.56
CA ASP A 215 -21.20 7.35 -9.99
C ASP A 215 -20.61 7.90 -8.69
N GLY A 216 -20.03 7.02 -7.88
CA GLY A 216 -19.34 7.40 -6.64
C GLY A 216 -18.13 8.28 -6.89
N ILE A 217 -17.36 8.00 -7.96
CA ILE A 217 -16.21 8.81 -8.34
C ILE A 217 -16.62 10.22 -8.77
N GLY A 218 -17.70 10.37 -9.56
CA GLY A 218 -18.19 11.68 -10.01
C GLY A 218 -18.47 12.64 -8.83
N SER A 219 -19.23 12.18 -7.84
CA SER A 219 -19.54 12.98 -6.64
C SER A 219 -18.28 13.33 -5.83
N LYS A 220 -17.32 12.39 -5.73
CA LYS A 220 -16.03 12.64 -5.06
C LYS A 220 -15.16 13.66 -5.85
N GLN A 221 -15.22 13.67 -7.19
CA GLN A 221 -14.49 14.63 -8.02
C GLN A 221 -15.03 16.05 -7.80
N ASP A 222 -16.35 16.22 -7.89
CA ASP A 222 -17.00 17.52 -7.69
C ASP A 222 -16.74 18.08 -6.29
N PHE A 223 -16.76 17.21 -5.28
CA PHE A 223 -16.35 17.54 -3.92
C PHE A 223 -14.92 18.12 -3.85
N LEU A 224 -13.94 17.44 -4.45
CA LEU A 224 -12.55 17.92 -4.44
C LEU A 224 -12.38 19.22 -5.22
N VAL A 225 -13.01 19.34 -6.39
CA VAL A 225 -12.98 20.56 -7.20
C VAL A 225 -13.59 21.74 -6.43
N ARG A 226 -14.71 21.52 -5.72
CA ARG A 226 -15.37 22.54 -4.90
C ARG A 226 -14.51 23.02 -3.72
N LEU A 227 -13.69 22.13 -3.15
CA LEU A 227 -12.82 22.46 -2.01
C LEU A 227 -11.47 23.06 -2.42
N ASN A 228 -11.04 22.92 -3.67
CA ASN A 228 -9.74 23.42 -4.12
C ASN A 228 -9.48 24.90 -3.76
N PRO A 229 -10.42 25.85 -3.92
CA PRO A 229 -10.18 27.24 -3.55
C PRO A 229 -9.83 27.42 -2.06
N ALA A 230 -10.41 26.61 -1.18
CA ALA A 230 -10.18 26.65 0.26
C ALA A 230 -8.87 25.94 0.68
N LEU A 231 -8.46 24.91 -0.07
CA LEU A 231 -7.38 23.99 0.32
C LEU A 231 -6.10 24.08 -0.52
N GLN A 232 -6.09 24.84 -1.63
CA GLN A 232 -4.89 25.05 -2.45
C GLN A 232 -3.72 25.65 -1.64
N ALA A 233 -3.99 26.64 -0.78
CA ALA A 233 -3.01 27.25 0.10
C ALA A 233 -3.05 26.58 1.49
N PRO A 234 -1.96 26.61 2.29
CA PRO A 234 -2.02 26.22 3.70
C PRO A 234 -3.13 26.98 4.45
N VAL A 235 -3.94 26.26 5.22
CA VAL A 235 -5.00 26.88 6.01
C VAL A 235 -4.41 27.49 7.28
N GLY A 236 -4.62 28.79 7.46
CA GLY A 236 -4.14 29.50 8.65
C GLY A 236 -4.94 29.12 9.90
N LYS A 237 -4.29 29.08 11.07
CA LYS A 237 -4.87 28.63 12.36
C LYS A 237 -6.27 29.19 12.67
N ARG A 238 -6.50 30.49 12.41
CA ARG A 238 -7.79 31.17 12.66
C ARG A 238 -8.93 30.70 11.76
N ARG A 239 -8.62 30.10 10.60
CA ARG A 239 -9.58 29.64 9.60
C ARG A 239 -9.82 28.13 9.62
N VAL A 240 -8.98 27.37 10.32
CA VAL A 240 -9.02 25.90 10.30
C VAL A 240 -10.42 25.37 10.62
N GLN A 241 -11.04 25.84 11.70
CA GLN A 241 -12.38 25.39 12.09
C GLN A 241 -13.42 25.66 10.99
N ALA A 242 -13.47 26.89 10.47
CA ALA A 242 -14.42 27.25 9.42
C ALA A 242 -14.22 26.44 8.13
N VAL A 243 -12.97 26.09 7.79
CA VAL A 243 -12.67 25.24 6.63
C VAL A 243 -13.06 23.78 6.91
N CYS A 244 -12.84 23.26 8.11
CA CYS A 244 -13.32 21.93 8.49
C CYS A 244 -14.85 21.83 8.42
N ASP A 245 -15.56 22.86 8.90
CA ASP A 245 -17.02 22.93 8.81
C ASP A 245 -17.48 23.00 7.34
N GLU A 246 -16.79 23.76 6.48
CA GLU A 246 -17.05 23.79 5.02
C GLU A 246 -16.83 22.41 4.39
N ILE A 247 -15.77 21.69 4.77
CA ILE A 247 -15.49 20.33 4.25
C ILE A 247 -16.62 19.37 4.62
N VAL A 248 -17.04 19.35 5.89
CA VAL A 248 -18.12 18.46 6.35
C VAL A 248 -19.45 18.81 5.68
N ALA A 249 -19.79 20.11 5.60
CA ALA A 249 -21.01 20.55 4.92
C ALA A 249 -21.01 20.20 3.42
N THR A 250 -19.86 20.38 2.75
CA THR A 250 -19.70 20.05 1.33
C THR A 250 -19.80 18.53 1.12
N ALA A 251 -19.18 17.72 1.98
CA ALA A 251 -19.29 16.26 1.94
C ALA A 251 -20.76 15.81 2.04
N ASN A 252 -21.51 16.37 3.00
CA ASN A 252 -22.93 16.09 3.16
C ASN A 252 -23.75 16.49 1.91
N SER A 253 -23.45 17.65 1.30
CA SER A 253 -24.15 18.11 0.09
C SER A 253 -23.93 17.21 -1.13
N PHE A 254 -22.80 16.50 -1.19
CA PHE A 254 -22.49 15.51 -2.23
C PHE A 254 -22.80 14.07 -1.80
N GLY A 255 -23.45 13.87 -0.65
CA GLY A 255 -23.81 12.54 -0.14
C GLY A 255 -22.61 11.67 0.23
N LEU A 256 -21.45 12.26 0.51
CA LEU A 256 -20.23 11.52 0.83
C LEU A 256 -20.19 11.14 2.32
N PRO A 257 -19.94 9.87 2.66
CA PRO A 257 -19.78 9.47 4.06
C PRO A 257 -18.60 10.18 4.71
N ALA A 258 -18.77 10.66 5.95
CA ALA A 258 -17.70 11.29 6.72
C ALA A 258 -16.46 10.40 6.90
N ARG A 259 -16.68 9.07 6.94
CA ARG A 259 -15.61 8.05 7.04
C ARG A 259 -14.89 7.73 5.73
N SER A 260 -15.30 8.33 4.61
CA SER A 260 -14.66 8.08 3.32
C SER A 260 -13.24 8.66 3.31
N LEU A 261 -12.31 7.99 2.61
CA LEU A 261 -10.91 8.41 2.60
C LEU A 261 -10.73 9.80 1.99
N VAL A 262 -11.57 10.20 1.03
CA VAL A 262 -11.52 11.52 0.40
C VAL A 262 -11.89 12.65 1.37
N VAL A 263 -12.89 12.45 2.23
CA VAL A 263 -13.29 13.44 3.24
C VAL A 263 -12.21 13.55 4.31
N LEU A 264 -11.67 12.42 4.79
CA LEU A 264 -10.56 12.42 5.73
C LEU A 264 -9.30 13.08 5.15
N ALA A 265 -8.98 12.82 3.88
CA ALA A 265 -7.86 13.48 3.22
C ALA A 265 -8.06 15.01 3.15
N ALA A 266 -9.27 15.48 2.85
CA ALA A 266 -9.59 16.91 2.84
C ALA A 266 -9.47 17.54 4.24
N LEU A 267 -9.98 16.87 5.28
CA LEU A 267 -9.83 17.32 6.68
C LEU A 267 -8.35 17.37 7.10
N SER A 268 -7.59 16.32 6.80
CA SER A 268 -6.15 16.28 7.06
C SER A 268 -5.39 17.39 6.32
N ALA A 269 -5.78 17.70 5.09
CA ALA A 269 -5.23 18.82 4.32
C ALA A 269 -5.47 20.20 4.97
N ALA A 270 -6.60 20.37 5.68
CA ALA A 270 -6.92 21.59 6.40
C ALA A 270 -6.24 21.70 7.77
N LEU A 271 -6.13 20.57 8.49
CA LEU A 271 -5.70 20.54 9.89
C LEU A 271 -4.18 20.63 10.07
N VAL A 272 -3.39 20.07 9.15
CA VAL A 272 -1.93 20.06 9.29
C VAL A 272 -1.33 21.45 8.99
N PRO A 273 -0.61 22.06 9.94
CA PRO A 273 -0.03 23.39 9.75
C PRO A 273 0.93 23.45 8.56
N ASN A 274 1.00 24.63 7.94
CA ASN A 274 1.91 24.93 6.82
C ASN A 274 1.72 24.05 5.57
N GLY A 275 0.62 23.29 5.48
CA GLY A 275 0.31 22.47 4.31
C GLY A 275 1.26 21.29 4.10
N LYS A 276 1.93 20.82 5.16
CA LYS A 276 2.85 19.67 5.12
C LYS A 276 2.14 18.33 5.38
N SER A 277 0.83 18.24 5.18
CA SER A 277 0.13 16.95 5.32
C SER A 277 0.44 16.04 4.13
N PRO A 278 0.64 14.73 4.39
CA PRO A 278 0.65 13.72 3.33
C PRO A 278 -0.62 13.77 2.50
N ALA A 279 -1.78 14.00 3.12
CA ALA A 279 -3.04 14.14 2.42
C ALA A 279 -3.05 15.27 1.37
N LYS A 280 -2.35 16.39 1.61
CA LYS A 280 -2.21 17.45 0.61
C LYS A 280 -1.29 17.02 -0.54
N GLY A 281 -0.27 16.22 -0.24
CA GLY A 281 0.58 15.53 -1.21
C GLY A 281 -0.19 14.53 -2.08
N VAL A 282 -1.17 13.81 -1.52
CA VAL A 282 -2.08 12.91 -2.27
C VAL A 282 -3.08 13.71 -3.11
N LEU A 283 -3.75 14.69 -2.51
CA LEU A 283 -4.82 15.46 -3.17
C LEU A 283 -4.29 16.44 -4.21
N LYS A 284 -3.05 16.94 -4.08
CA LYS A 284 -2.34 17.79 -5.04
C LYS A 284 -3.11 19.06 -5.45
N PHE A 285 -3.86 19.67 -4.52
CA PHE A 285 -4.60 20.93 -4.74
C PHE A 285 -3.67 22.03 -5.26
N LYS A 286 -4.12 22.77 -6.27
CA LYS A 286 -3.32 23.79 -6.97
C LYS A 286 -4.19 24.76 -7.77
N SER A 287 -3.56 25.79 -8.32
CA SER A 287 -4.20 26.63 -9.34
C SER A 287 -4.58 25.80 -10.56
N GLY A 288 -5.79 25.98 -11.07
CA GLY A 288 -6.32 25.22 -12.20
C GLY A 288 -6.68 23.76 -11.89
N TYR A 289 -6.78 23.37 -10.63
CA TYR A 289 -7.23 22.04 -10.24
C TYR A 289 -8.66 21.78 -10.74
N GLY A 290 -8.79 20.82 -11.65
CA GLY A 290 -10.07 20.44 -12.24
C GLY A 290 -10.38 18.96 -12.09
N SER A 291 -11.32 18.49 -12.90
CA SER A 291 -11.81 17.11 -12.89
C SER A 291 -10.68 16.06 -13.05
N ARG A 292 -9.67 16.34 -13.90
CA ARG A 292 -8.54 15.43 -14.17
C ARG A 292 -7.61 15.27 -12.98
N GLU A 293 -7.26 16.37 -12.32
CA GLU A 293 -6.50 16.32 -11.07
C GLU A 293 -7.26 15.61 -9.95
N ALA A 294 -8.56 15.90 -9.82
CA ALA A 294 -9.43 15.25 -8.85
C ALA A 294 -9.48 13.74 -9.09
N TYR A 295 -9.63 13.32 -10.35
CA TYR A 295 -9.64 11.90 -10.72
C TYR A 295 -8.33 11.21 -10.32
N ASN A 296 -7.17 11.81 -10.58
CA ASN A 296 -5.89 11.24 -10.17
C ASN A 296 -5.77 11.04 -8.66
N ALA A 297 -6.13 12.05 -7.87
CA ALA A 297 -6.14 11.92 -6.41
C ALA A 297 -7.09 10.81 -5.95
N LEU A 298 -8.23 10.64 -6.62
CA LEU A 298 -9.19 9.58 -6.32
C LEU A 298 -8.72 8.20 -6.78
N ALA A 299 -7.89 8.09 -7.82
CA ALA A 299 -7.30 6.83 -8.22
C ALA A 299 -6.33 6.29 -7.14
N ASP A 300 -5.52 7.18 -6.55
CA ASP A 300 -4.65 6.87 -5.41
C ASP A 300 -5.48 6.39 -4.20
N LEU A 301 -6.52 7.15 -3.83
CA LEU A 301 -7.40 6.80 -2.71
C LEU A 301 -8.20 5.51 -2.96
N ARG A 302 -8.67 5.29 -4.19
CA ARG A 302 -9.40 4.06 -4.57
C ARG A 302 -8.50 2.83 -4.45
N SER A 303 -7.22 2.96 -4.75
CA SER A 303 -6.26 1.87 -4.56
C SER A 303 -6.15 1.45 -3.08
N LEU A 304 -6.19 2.42 -2.15
CA LEU A 304 -6.29 2.13 -0.72
C LEU A 304 -7.65 1.52 -0.34
N GLU A 305 -8.76 2.03 -0.86
CA GLU A 305 -10.10 1.47 -0.62
C GLU A 305 -10.16 -0.02 -1.06
N LEU A 306 -9.59 -0.35 -2.22
CA LEU A 306 -9.48 -1.72 -2.71
C LEU A 306 -8.61 -2.60 -1.80
N LEU A 307 -7.45 -2.10 -1.36
CA LEU A 307 -6.61 -2.81 -0.40
C LEU A 307 -7.38 -3.14 0.89
N MET A 308 -8.13 -2.18 1.42
CA MET A 308 -8.97 -2.37 2.61
C MET A 308 -10.06 -3.43 2.38
N HIS A 309 -10.69 -3.43 1.20
CA HIS A 309 -11.67 -4.46 0.82
C HIS A 309 -11.04 -5.85 0.76
N ILE A 310 -9.83 -5.99 0.22
CA ILE A 310 -9.11 -7.26 0.19
C ILE A 310 -8.83 -7.75 1.61
N PHE A 311 -8.37 -6.87 2.51
CA PHE A 311 -8.19 -7.23 3.92
C PHE A 311 -9.49 -7.64 4.62
N ALA A 312 -10.63 -7.10 4.20
CA ALA A 312 -11.94 -7.42 4.77
C ALA A 312 -12.53 -8.74 4.26
N ILE A 313 -12.27 -9.08 2.99
CA ILE A 313 -12.83 -10.26 2.31
C ILE A 313 -11.91 -11.48 2.50
N TRP A 314 -10.59 -11.28 2.44
CA TRP A 314 -9.57 -12.32 2.59
C TRP A 314 -8.59 -11.94 3.71
N PRO A 315 -9.02 -12.03 4.98
CA PRO A 315 -8.23 -11.53 6.11
C PRO A 315 -6.89 -12.25 6.32
N ASP A 316 -6.78 -13.49 5.84
CA ASP A 316 -5.59 -14.35 5.97
C ASP A 316 -4.71 -14.36 4.71
N GLN A 317 -5.10 -13.66 3.65
CA GLN A 317 -4.30 -13.55 2.42
C GLN A 317 -3.25 -12.46 2.59
N PRO A 318 -1.95 -12.78 2.55
CA PRO A 318 -0.91 -11.76 2.51
C PRO A 318 -1.04 -10.98 1.20
N VAL A 319 -1.21 -9.66 1.33
CA VAL A 319 -1.36 -8.75 0.19
C VAL A 319 -0.68 -7.43 0.54
N MET A 320 -0.04 -6.83 -0.45
CA MET A 320 0.45 -5.46 -0.35
C MET A 320 0.02 -4.64 -1.56
N LEU A 321 -0.29 -3.37 -1.31
CA LEU A 321 -0.23 -2.35 -2.37
C LEU A 321 1.21 -1.84 -2.42
N CYS A 322 1.86 -1.96 -3.57
CA CYS A 322 3.21 -1.45 -3.75
C CYS A 322 3.15 -0.09 -4.45
N THR A 323 3.65 0.97 -3.80
CA THR A 323 3.66 2.33 -4.32
C THR A 323 5.04 2.98 -4.23
N ALA A 324 5.33 3.93 -5.10
CA ALA A 324 6.49 4.81 -4.99
C ALA A 324 6.11 6.24 -4.51
N ASP A 325 4.83 6.48 -4.22
CA ASP A 325 4.34 7.75 -3.68
C ASP A 325 4.42 7.73 -2.14
N LYS A 326 5.41 8.47 -1.61
CA LYS A 326 5.63 8.58 -0.16
C LYS A 326 4.45 9.23 0.56
N ASP A 327 3.76 10.18 -0.08
CA ASP A 327 2.62 10.86 0.55
C ASP A 327 1.42 9.92 0.66
N LEU A 328 1.20 9.06 -0.34
CA LEU A 328 0.20 7.99 -0.27
C LEU A 328 0.51 6.97 0.83
N ALA A 329 1.78 6.55 0.93
CA ALA A 329 2.22 5.62 1.96
C ALA A 329 2.12 6.21 3.38
N LEU A 330 2.47 7.50 3.55
CA LEU A 330 2.29 8.23 4.80
C LEU A 330 0.82 8.39 5.15
N PHE A 331 -0.03 8.66 4.15
CA PHE A 331 -1.47 8.71 4.37
C PHE A 331 -1.96 7.36 4.88
N TRP A 332 -1.64 6.25 4.21
CA TRP A 332 -1.99 4.89 4.66
C TRP A 332 -1.52 4.58 6.09
N ALA A 333 -0.23 4.74 6.38
CA ALA A 333 0.33 4.46 7.70
C ALA A 333 -0.30 5.35 8.78
N GLY A 334 -0.65 6.60 8.41
CA GLY A 334 -1.29 7.56 9.29
C GLY A 334 -2.76 7.25 9.58
N LEU A 335 -3.48 6.52 8.72
CA LEU A 335 -4.87 6.10 8.97
C LEU A 335 -4.96 5.18 10.20
N ARG A 336 -3.91 4.38 10.43
CA ARG A 336 -3.87 3.28 11.42
C ARG A 336 -5.13 2.42 11.32
N ALA A 337 -5.54 2.15 10.08
CA ALA A 337 -6.77 1.44 9.79
C ALA A 337 -6.65 -0.03 10.22
N SER A 338 -7.69 -0.54 10.89
CA SER A 338 -7.69 -1.89 11.46
C SER A 338 -9.09 -2.48 11.52
N LYS A 339 -9.19 -3.74 11.96
CA LYS A 339 -10.45 -4.49 12.09
C LYS A 339 -11.33 -4.43 10.84
N PHE A 340 -10.71 -4.69 9.68
CA PHE A 340 -11.42 -4.84 8.42
C PHE A 340 -12.36 -6.05 8.51
N VAL A 341 -13.65 -5.83 8.31
CA VAL A 341 -14.67 -6.89 8.33
C VAL A 341 -15.65 -6.64 7.21
N HIS A 342 -15.87 -7.64 6.37
CA HIS A 342 -16.92 -7.65 5.37
C HIS A 342 -18.18 -8.34 5.92
N ARG A 343 -19.32 -7.63 5.98
CA ARG A 343 -20.63 -8.18 6.39
C ARG A 343 -21.75 -7.62 5.51
N ALA A 344 -22.63 -8.52 5.07
CA ALA A 344 -23.85 -8.19 4.31
C ALA A 344 -23.60 -7.25 3.12
N GLY A 345 -22.53 -7.50 2.35
CA GLY A 345 -22.18 -6.69 1.18
C GLY A 345 -21.54 -5.33 1.49
N SER A 346 -21.18 -5.07 2.75
CA SER A 346 -20.52 -3.84 3.17
C SER A 346 -19.23 -4.12 3.94
N MET A 347 -18.23 -3.25 3.76
CA MET A 347 -17.01 -3.26 4.56
C MET A 347 -17.16 -2.33 5.76
N THR A 348 -16.71 -2.80 6.92
CA THR A 348 -16.49 -2.00 8.13
C THR A 348 -15.03 -2.08 8.56
N PHE A 349 -14.55 -1.03 9.22
CA PHE A 349 -13.17 -0.91 9.70
C PHE A 349 -13.11 0.17 10.78
N GLU A 350 -12.05 0.15 11.59
CA GLU A 350 -11.70 1.20 12.54
C GLU A 350 -10.54 2.03 11.99
N MET A 351 -10.46 3.31 12.37
CA MET A 351 -9.33 4.20 12.07
C MET A 351 -8.93 4.97 13.33
N ASP A 352 -7.64 5.18 13.50
CA ASP A 352 -7.07 6.09 14.48
C ASP A 352 -6.12 7.08 13.77
N PRO A 353 -6.66 8.11 13.09
CA PRO A 353 -5.88 8.95 12.19
C PRO A 353 -5.10 10.04 12.92
N ALA A 354 -4.75 9.87 14.20
CA ALA A 354 -4.12 10.90 15.02
C ALA A 354 -2.93 11.63 14.36
N PRO A 355 -2.03 10.94 13.61
CA PRO A 355 -0.94 11.63 12.88
C PRO A 355 -1.42 12.53 11.73
N LEU A 356 -2.60 12.25 11.17
CA LEU A 356 -3.18 12.95 10.02
C LEU A 356 -4.09 14.12 10.42
N VAL A 357 -4.66 14.09 11.63
CA VAL A 357 -5.60 15.12 12.13
C VAL A 357 -5.10 15.75 13.44
N PRO A 358 -3.94 16.43 13.42
CA PRO A 358 -3.33 16.95 14.64
C PRO A 358 -4.24 17.97 15.34
N GLY A 359 -4.32 17.87 16.66
CA GLY A 359 -5.13 18.78 17.48
C GLY A 359 -6.63 18.43 17.54
N ILE A 360 -7.06 17.35 16.88
CA ILE A 360 -8.41 16.81 17.00
C ILE A 360 -8.38 15.66 18.02
N SER A 361 -9.20 15.78 19.07
CA SER A 361 -9.39 14.70 20.04
C SER A 361 -10.12 13.51 19.40
N ARG A 362 -9.97 12.32 20.00
CA ARG A 362 -10.69 11.13 19.54
C ARG A 362 -12.21 11.32 19.62
N GLU A 363 -12.72 12.02 20.62
CA GLU A 363 -14.15 12.33 20.74
C GLU A 363 -14.62 13.21 19.58
N GLN A 364 -13.88 14.26 19.23
CA GLN A 364 -14.20 15.14 18.11
C GLN A 364 -14.17 14.37 16.77
N TRP A 365 -13.16 13.53 16.59
CA TRP A 365 -13.07 12.65 15.42
C TRP A 365 -14.29 11.72 15.33
N LEU A 366 -14.62 11.02 16.41
CA LEU A 366 -15.78 10.12 16.46
C LEU A 366 -17.12 10.87 16.28
N ALA A 367 -17.21 12.13 16.72
CA ALA A 367 -18.39 12.96 16.49
C ALA A 367 -18.56 13.26 15.00
N TRP A 368 -17.49 13.62 14.29
CA TRP A 368 -17.54 13.81 12.83
C TRP A 368 -17.94 12.54 12.07
N LEU A 369 -17.55 11.36 12.56
CA LEU A 369 -17.94 10.08 11.94
C LEU A 369 -19.42 9.74 12.07
N LYS A 370 -20.16 10.38 12.99
CA LYS A 370 -21.59 10.09 13.23
C LYS A 370 -22.54 10.88 12.35
N GLY A 371 -22.05 11.93 11.67
CA GLY A 371 -22.88 12.87 10.90
C GLY A 371 -23.50 13.93 11.79
#